data_AF-A0A9P8EK30-F1
#
_entry.id   AF-A0A9P8EK30-F1
#
_cell.length_a   1.000
_cell.length_b   1.000
_cell.length_c   1.000
_cell.angle_alpha   90.00
_cell.angle_beta   90.00
_cell.angle_gamma   90.00
#
_symmetry.space_group_name_H-M   'P 1'
#
loop_
_entity.id
_entity.type
_entity.pdbx_description
1 polymer ?
#
loop_
_entity_poly.entity_id
_entity_poly.type
_entity_poly.pdbx_seq_one_letter_code
_entity_poly.pdbx_strand_id
1 'polypeptide(L)'
;MSPPTIAEIIKDSEVQPELVQRIAVRESQPPLEVHPYNPAWPKIFLETKDRITSALGETAVAVHHTGSTSIPGLPAKNIIDIDLVVRDSTNEAEYVQKLEDAGFKFLLREPHWHEHRFFYTYQPYAVNLHVWSPDCPEVLRHQIFRQRLLDCPEDMALYLKAKELAASQIREHGGDMAQYNLLKEDTIRQILRNAFKDLGYIA
;
A
#
# COMPACT_ATOMS: atom_id res chain seq x y z
N MET A 1 -17.47 14.34 -5.48
CA MET A 1 -16.36 13.73 -4.73
C MET A 1 -15.88 14.80 -3.78
N SER A 2 -15.99 14.52 -2.49
CA SER A 2 -15.66 15.45 -1.41
C SER A 2 -14.50 14.83 -0.67
N PRO A 3 -13.38 15.55 -0.45
CA PRO A 3 -12.22 14.97 0.22
C PRO A 3 -12.61 14.37 1.58
N PRO A 4 -11.93 13.30 2.03
CA PRO A 4 -12.21 12.72 3.34
C PRO A 4 -12.02 13.76 4.44
N THR A 5 -12.85 13.68 5.45
CA THR A 5 -12.77 14.53 6.63
C THR A 5 -11.51 14.21 7.44
N ILE A 6 -11.02 15.18 8.22
CA ILE A 6 -9.91 14.94 9.15
C ILE A 6 -10.24 13.78 10.11
N ALA A 7 -11.48 13.69 10.58
CA ALA A 7 -11.92 12.61 11.46
C ALA A 7 -11.77 11.22 10.83
N GLU A 8 -12.03 11.10 9.52
CA GLU A 8 -11.81 9.86 8.77
C GLU A 8 -10.32 9.58 8.55
N ILE A 9 -9.51 10.61 8.28
CA ILE A 9 -8.06 10.47 8.06
C ILE A 9 -7.34 10.00 9.34
N ILE A 10 -7.71 10.54 10.52
CA ILE A 10 -7.01 10.22 11.77
C ILE A 10 -7.46 8.92 12.41
N LYS A 11 -8.60 8.36 11.96
CA LYS A 11 -9.12 7.11 12.50
C LYS A 11 -8.20 5.96 12.11
N ASP A 12 -7.76 5.18 13.10
CA ASP A 12 -7.01 3.96 12.83
C ASP A 12 -7.96 2.84 12.40
N SER A 13 -7.51 2.08 11.41
CA SER A 13 -8.19 0.88 10.92
C SER A 13 -7.77 -0.33 11.75
N GLU A 14 -8.75 -1.12 12.19
CA GLU A 14 -8.49 -2.37 12.92
C GLU A 14 -8.41 -3.54 11.93
N VAL A 15 -7.40 -4.39 12.13
CA VAL A 15 -7.19 -5.59 11.30
C VAL A 15 -8.27 -6.62 11.62
N GLN A 16 -9.16 -6.91 10.66
CA GLN A 16 -10.26 -7.86 10.78
C GLN A 16 -10.14 -8.95 9.70
N PRO A 17 -9.18 -9.90 9.85
CA PRO A 17 -8.87 -10.87 8.81
C PRO A 17 -10.04 -11.81 8.47
N GLU A 18 -10.95 -12.04 9.42
CA GLU A 18 -12.17 -12.83 9.25
C GLU A 18 -13.19 -12.19 8.30
N LEU A 19 -13.11 -10.88 8.07
CA LEU A 19 -13.99 -10.14 7.17
C LEU A 19 -13.39 -10.00 5.75
N VAL A 20 -12.22 -10.57 5.51
CA VAL A 20 -11.57 -10.60 4.18
C VAL A 20 -12.25 -11.65 3.30
N GLN A 21 -12.69 -11.23 2.11
CA GLN A 21 -13.25 -12.14 1.12
C GLN A 21 -12.16 -12.53 0.12
N ARG A 22 -11.71 -13.78 0.17
CA ARG A 22 -10.67 -14.31 -0.74
C ARG A 22 -11.26 -14.63 -2.12
N ILE A 23 -10.65 -14.10 -3.17
CA ILE A 23 -11.04 -14.35 -4.57
C ILE A 23 -10.14 -15.41 -5.21
N ALA A 24 -8.84 -15.32 -4.98
CA ALA A 24 -7.84 -16.25 -5.50
C ALA A 24 -6.75 -16.52 -4.47
N VAL A 25 -5.92 -17.54 -4.73
CA VAL A 25 -4.70 -17.81 -3.96
C VAL A 25 -3.50 -17.35 -4.78
N ARG A 26 -2.45 -16.89 -4.10
CA ARG A 26 -1.21 -16.53 -4.76
C ARG A 26 -0.56 -17.77 -5.38
N GLU A 27 -0.11 -17.66 -6.62
CA GLU A 27 0.57 -18.77 -7.33
C GLU A 27 1.94 -19.09 -6.75
N SER A 28 2.59 -18.08 -6.16
CA SER A 28 3.84 -18.23 -5.44
C SER A 28 3.91 -17.24 -4.28
N GLN A 29 4.77 -17.55 -3.32
CA GLN A 29 5.05 -16.63 -2.22
C GLN A 29 5.68 -15.33 -2.76
N PRO A 30 5.32 -14.16 -2.20
CA PRO A 30 5.93 -12.90 -2.59
C PRO A 30 7.42 -12.89 -2.20
N PRO A 31 8.27 -12.12 -2.91
CA PRO A 31 9.65 -11.95 -2.51
C PRO A 31 9.72 -11.29 -1.13
N LEU A 32 10.37 -11.96 -0.18
CA LEU A 32 10.51 -11.50 1.21
C LEU A 32 11.88 -10.87 1.50
N GLU A 33 12.84 -11.03 0.59
CA GLU A 33 14.18 -10.48 0.75
C GLU A 33 14.14 -8.95 0.71
N VAL A 34 14.77 -8.33 1.71
CA VAL A 34 14.92 -6.88 1.80
C VAL A 34 16.23 -6.50 1.14
N HIS A 35 16.17 -5.59 0.16
CA HIS A 35 17.32 -5.06 -0.54
C HIS A 35 17.57 -3.60 -0.14
N PRO A 36 18.81 -3.10 -0.28
CA PRO A 36 19.06 -1.66 -0.32
C PRO A 36 18.17 -0.97 -1.34
N TYR A 37 17.98 0.34 -1.17
CA TYR A 37 17.17 1.12 -2.11
C TYR A 37 17.64 0.93 -3.56
N ASN A 38 16.71 0.56 -4.44
CA ASN A 38 16.98 0.42 -5.86
C ASN A 38 16.51 1.69 -6.61
N PRO A 39 17.42 2.45 -7.24
CA PRO A 39 17.05 3.66 -7.99
C PRO A 39 16.19 3.37 -9.23
N ALA A 40 16.01 2.11 -9.63
CA ALA A 40 15.09 1.73 -10.69
C ALA A 40 13.61 1.69 -10.24
N TRP A 41 13.31 1.62 -8.92
CA TRP A 41 11.93 1.49 -8.43
C TRP A 41 10.99 2.61 -8.90
N PRO A 42 11.37 3.90 -8.92
CA PRO A 42 10.51 4.95 -9.47
C PRO A 42 10.18 4.73 -10.95
N LYS A 43 11.15 4.24 -11.75
CA LYS A 43 10.93 3.92 -13.16
C LYS A 43 9.97 2.74 -13.33
N ILE A 44 10.15 1.68 -12.53
CA ILE A 44 9.27 0.50 -12.52
C ILE A 44 7.83 0.90 -12.15
N PHE A 45 7.67 1.80 -11.17
CA PHE A 45 6.36 2.36 -10.85
C PHE A 45 5.74 3.08 -12.05
N LEU A 46 6.49 3.96 -12.74
CA LEU A 46 5.98 4.68 -13.90
C LEU A 46 5.55 3.73 -15.02
N GLU A 47 6.35 2.72 -15.35
CA GLU A 47 6.00 1.69 -16.34
C GLU A 47 4.73 0.91 -15.93
N THR A 48 4.60 0.59 -14.64
CA THR A 48 3.42 -0.10 -14.12
C THR A 48 2.18 0.80 -14.14
N LYS A 49 2.35 2.08 -13.81
CA LYS A 49 1.29 3.10 -13.90
C LYS A 49 0.81 3.23 -15.33
N ASP A 50 1.71 3.31 -16.31
CA ASP A 50 1.36 3.40 -17.73
C ASP A 50 0.60 2.15 -18.21
N ARG A 51 0.99 0.96 -17.72
CA ARG A 51 0.24 -0.28 -17.98
C ARG A 51 -1.19 -0.21 -17.43
N ILE A 52 -1.36 0.26 -16.19
CA ILE A 52 -2.68 0.40 -15.54
C ILE A 52 -3.55 1.41 -16.29
N THR A 53 -3.01 2.60 -16.58
CA THR A 53 -3.77 3.67 -17.23
C THR A 53 -4.09 3.31 -18.68
N SER A 54 -3.22 2.60 -19.39
CA SER A 54 -3.51 2.10 -20.74
C SER A 54 -4.64 1.08 -20.75
N ALA A 55 -4.72 0.22 -19.74
CA ALA A 55 -5.78 -0.78 -19.61
C ALA A 55 -7.12 -0.18 -19.20
N LEU A 56 -7.11 0.82 -18.30
CA LEU A 56 -8.32 1.36 -17.68
C LEU A 56 -8.85 2.64 -18.32
N GLY A 57 -8.02 3.39 -19.04
CA GLY A 57 -8.39 4.71 -19.56
C GLY A 57 -8.92 5.61 -18.45
N GLU A 58 -10.07 6.25 -18.68
CA GLU A 58 -10.72 7.14 -17.72
C GLU A 58 -11.27 6.45 -16.46
N THR A 59 -11.33 5.11 -16.42
CA THR A 59 -11.72 4.37 -15.21
C THR A 59 -10.67 4.56 -14.10
N ALA A 60 -9.38 4.72 -14.45
CA ALA A 60 -8.33 5.07 -13.51
C ALA A 60 -8.33 6.58 -13.24
N VAL A 61 -8.85 6.97 -12.08
CA VAL A 61 -8.94 8.37 -11.65
C VAL A 61 -7.59 8.88 -11.17
N ALA A 62 -6.85 8.08 -10.40
CA ALA A 62 -5.50 8.40 -9.94
C ALA A 62 -4.67 7.13 -9.69
N VAL A 63 -3.35 7.25 -9.80
CA VAL A 63 -2.39 6.17 -9.54
C VAL A 63 -1.19 6.73 -8.80
N HIS A 64 -0.95 6.25 -7.58
CA HIS A 64 0.08 6.73 -6.68
C HIS A 64 1.08 5.63 -6.31
N HIS A 65 2.36 5.99 -6.24
CA HIS A 65 3.41 5.10 -5.71
C HIS A 65 3.36 5.19 -4.18
N THR A 66 3.10 4.06 -3.53
CA THR A 66 3.03 3.95 -2.07
C THR A 66 4.04 2.92 -1.56
N GLY A 67 4.04 2.68 -0.25
CA GLY A 67 4.93 1.73 0.41
C GLY A 67 6.40 2.16 0.40
N SER A 68 7.26 1.28 0.89
CA SER A 68 8.68 1.61 1.11
C SER A 68 9.45 1.91 -0.18
N THR A 69 9.07 1.31 -1.32
CA THR A 69 9.79 1.51 -2.59
C THR A 69 9.58 2.90 -3.20
N SER A 70 8.58 3.65 -2.70
CA SER A 70 8.30 5.04 -3.08
C SER A 70 9.20 6.08 -2.39
N ILE A 71 10.05 5.63 -1.44
CA ILE A 71 10.87 6.47 -0.56
C ILE A 71 12.35 6.26 -0.93
N PRO A 72 13.03 7.27 -1.53
CA PRO A 72 14.46 7.20 -1.82
C PRO A 72 15.31 6.88 -0.59
N GLY A 73 16.27 5.98 -0.77
CA GLY A 73 17.21 5.57 0.28
C GLY A 73 16.68 4.52 1.26
N LEU A 74 15.38 4.19 1.23
CA LEU A 74 14.78 3.22 2.14
C LEU A 74 14.94 1.77 1.64
N PRO A 75 15.60 0.86 2.38
CA PRO A 75 15.64 -0.56 2.04
C PRO A 75 14.24 -1.16 2.03
N ALA A 76 13.93 -2.03 1.07
CA ALA A 76 12.60 -2.59 0.94
C ALA A 76 12.64 -3.97 0.29
N LYS A 77 11.54 -4.71 0.43
CA LYS A 77 11.27 -5.84 -0.45
C LYS A 77 11.11 -5.34 -1.87
N ASN A 78 11.56 -6.12 -2.85
CA ASN A 78 11.46 -5.76 -4.26
C ASN A 78 10.02 -5.92 -4.78
N ILE A 79 9.08 -5.16 -4.21
CA ILE A 79 7.66 -5.13 -4.56
C ILE A 79 7.23 -3.66 -4.62
N ILE A 80 6.61 -3.27 -5.73
CA ILE A 80 6.05 -1.92 -5.88
C ILE A 80 4.62 -1.94 -5.33
N ASP A 81 4.36 -1.14 -4.31
CA ASP A 81 3.00 -0.94 -3.79
C ASP A 81 2.38 0.28 -4.50
N ILE A 82 1.15 0.13 -4.99
CA ILE A 82 0.44 1.14 -5.77
C ILE A 82 -0.97 1.33 -5.22
N ASP A 83 -1.37 2.58 -5.00
CA ASP A 83 -2.77 2.95 -4.82
C ASP A 83 -3.37 3.37 -6.16
N LEU A 84 -4.37 2.63 -6.64
CA LEU A 84 -5.21 2.96 -7.78
C LEU A 84 -6.57 3.45 -7.27
N VAL A 85 -6.93 4.68 -7.63
CA VAL A 85 -8.26 5.23 -7.40
C VAL A 85 -9.10 5.03 -8.65
N VAL A 86 -10.24 4.36 -8.52
CA VAL A 86 -11.28 4.24 -9.56
C VAL A 86 -12.52 4.99 -9.11
N ARG A 87 -13.51 5.20 -10.00
CA ARG A 87 -14.75 5.94 -9.67
C ARG A 87 -15.57 5.27 -8.57
N ASP A 88 -15.58 3.94 -8.54
CA ASP A 88 -16.23 3.14 -7.52
C ASP A 88 -15.53 1.78 -7.46
N SER A 89 -14.83 1.51 -6.36
CA SER A 89 -14.13 0.24 -6.14
C SER A 89 -15.09 -0.94 -6.08
N THR A 90 -16.37 -0.73 -5.74
CA THR A 90 -17.38 -1.81 -5.71
C THR A 90 -17.87 -2.18 -7.11
N ASN A 91 -17.74 -1.28 -8.09
CA ASN A 91 -18.12 -1.51 -9.47
C ASN A 91 -17.02 -2.27 -10.24
N GLU A 92 -16.77 -3.49 -9.80
CA GLU A 92 -15.74 -4.39 -10.30
C GLU A 92 -15.84 -4.70 -11.80
N ALA A 93 -17.05 -4.66 -12.37
CA ALA A 93 -17.28 -4.87 -13.80
C ALA A 93 -16.55 -3.85 -14.69
N GLU A 94 -16.26 -2.66 -14.17
CA GLU A 94 -15.60 -1.59 -14.94
C GLU A 94 -14.09 -1.79 -15.11
N TYR A 95 -13.44 -2.55 -14.21
CA TYR A 95 -11.98 -2.58 -14.12
C TYR A 95 -11.35 -3.94 -13.88
N VAL A 96 -12.04 -4.92 -13.26
CA VAL A 96 -11.42 -6.22 -12.91
C VAL A 96 -10.90 -6.93 -14.15
N GLN A 97 -11.75 -7.18 -15.15
CA GLN A 97 -11.34 -7.91 -16.36
C GLN A 97 -10.21 -7.19 -17.10
N LYS A 98 -10.26 -5.85 -17.19
CA LYS A 98 -9.21 -5.05 -17.84
C LYS A 98 -7.87 -5.15 -17.10
N LEU A 99 -7.88 -5.17 -15.77
CA LEU A 99 -6.68 -5.39 -14.96
C LEU A 99 -6.16 -6.82 -15.11
N GLU A 100 -7.04 -7.82 -15.17
CA GLU A 100 -6.67 -9.21 -15.40
C GLU A 100 -6.04 -9.42 -16.78
N ASP A 101 -6.61 -8.82 -17.82
CA ASP A 101 -6.05 -8.80 -19.18
C ASP A 101 -4.68 -8.10 -19.22
N ALA A 102 -4.46 -7.12 -18.34
CA ALA A 102 -3.16 -6.45 -18.15
C ALA A 102 -2.18 -7.23 -17.24
N GLY A 103 -2.56 -8.42 -16.76
CA GLY A 103 -1.72 -9.35 -16.01
C GLY A 103 -1.74 -9.19 -14.48
N PHE A 104 -2.72 -8.45 -13.93
CA PHE A 104 -2.94 -8.34 -12.49
C PHE A 104 -3.98 -9.37 -12.02
N LYS A 105 -3.74 -10.03 -10.90
CA LYS A 105 -4.61 -11.09 -10.38
C LYS A 105 -5.42 -10.58 -9.21
N PHE A 106 -6.74 -10.67 -9.31
CA PHE A 106 -7.63 -10.24 -8.25
C PHE A 106 -7.57 -11.21 -7.07
N LEU A 107 -7.08 -10.76 -5.93
CA LEU A 107 -6.75 -11.66 -4.82
C LEU A 107 -7.82 -11.65 -3.72
N LEU A 108 -8.29 -10.47 -3.31
CA LEU A 108 -9.23 -10.34 -2.19
C LEU A 108 -10.04 -9.05 -2.26
N ARG A 109 -11.18 -9.05 -1.56
CA ARG A 109 -11.97 -7.87 -1.18
C ARG A 109 -11.93 -7.69 0.32
N GLU A 110 -11.92 -6.45 0.77
CA GLU A 110 -12.02 -6.06 2.18
C GLU A 110 -13.14 -5.01 2.33
N PRO A 111 -14.44 -5.41 2.28
CA PRO A 111 -15.56 -4.46 2.37
C PRO A 111 -15.53 -3.62 3.65
N HIS A 112 -15.11 -4.24 4.75
CA HIS A 112 -14.98 -3.60 6.06
C HIS A 112 -13.92 -2.49 6.11
N TRP A 113 -12.95 -2.52 5.19
CA TRP A 113 -11.87 -1.54 5.10
C TRP A 113 -12.04 -0.72 3.81
N HIS A 114 -13.03 0.17 3.85
CA HIS A 114 -13.32 1.13 2.78
C HIS A 114 -13.52 0.51 1.40
N GLU A 115 -14.18 -0.66 1.34
CA GLU A 115 -14.44 -1.31 0.04
C GLU A 115 -13.14 -1.58 -0.75
N HIS A 116 -12.06 -1.91 -0.05
CA HIS A 116 -10.77 -2.17 -0.68
C HIS A 116 -10.78 -3.42 -1.56
N ARG A 117 -10.19 -3.32 -2.75
CA ARG A 117 -9.87 -4.46 -3.60
C ARG A 117 -8.37 -4.56 -3.77
N PHE A 118 -7.86 -5.78 -3.72
CA PHE A 118 -6.42 -6.00 -3.79
C PHE A 118 -6.06 -6.96 -4.92
N PHE A 119 -5.13 -6.51 -5.75
CA PHE A 119 -4.55 -7.27 -6.85
C PHE A 119 -3.06 -7.43 -6.64
N TYR A 120 -2.49 -8.44 -7.30
CA TYR A 120 -1.04 -8.59 -7.38
C TYR A 120 -0.60 -9.00 -8.78
N THR A 121 0.67 -8.76 -9.09
CA THR A 121 1.35 -9.45 -10.18
C THR A 121 2.80 -9.69 -9.80
N TYR A 122 3.46 -10.65 -10.46
CA TYR A 122 4.89 -10.86 -10.36
C TYR A 122 5.61 -10.65 -11.69
N GLN A 123 4.89 -10.32 -12.77
CA GLN A 123 5.44 -10.14 -14.10
C GLN A 123 4.91 -8.85 -14.76
N PRO A 124 5.78 -8.09 -15.44
CA PRO A 124 7.24 -8.22 -15.47
C PRO A 124 7.91 -7.84 -14.13
N TYR A 125 7.15 -7.26 -13.20
CA TYR A 125 7.62 -6.84 -11.87
C TYR A 125 6.67 -7.32 -10.78
N ALA A 126 7.18 -7.49 -9.56
CA ALA A 126 6.35 -7.74 -8.40
C ALA A 126 5.63 -6.45 -7.97
N VAL A 127 4.29 -6.49 -7.97
CA VAL A 127 3.42 -5.35 -7.66
C VAL A 127 2.30 -5.80 -6.73
N ASN A 128 2.03 -4.98 -5.72
CA ASN A 128 0.80 -4.97 -4.96
C ASN A 128 -0.02 -3.77 -5.42
N LEU A 129 -1.27 -4.01 -5.82
CA LEU A 129 -2.16 -2.98 -6.34
C LEU A 129 -3.39 -2.90 -5.45
N HIS A 130 -3.47 -1.82 -4.69
CA HIS A 130 -4.59 -1.46 -3.83
C HIS A 130 -5.57 -0.61 -4.63
N VAL A 131 -6.84 -1.00 -4.67
CA VAL A 131 -7.88 -0.32 -5.44
C VAL A 131 -8.90 0.28 -4.49
N TRP A 132 -9.12 1.59 -4.65
CA TRP A 132 -9.93 2.41 -3.77
C TRP A 132 -10.97 3.21 -4.55
N SER A 133 -12.10 3.50 -3.90
CA SER A 133 -13.03 4.54 -4.37
C SER A 133 -12.41 5.93 -4.18
N PRO A 134 -12.96 6.97 -4.85
CA PRO A 134 -12.54 8.34 -4.59
C PRO A 134 -12.79 8.69 -3.13
N ASP A 135 -12.01 9.64 -2.62
CA ASP A 135 -12.15 10.15 -1.26
C ASP A 135 -11.83 9.13 -0.14
N CYS A 136 -11.28 7.95 -0.45
CA CYS A 136 -10.82 7.01 0.57
C CYS A 136 -9.69 7.63 1.44
N PRO A 137 -9.83 7.67 2.78
CA PRO A 137 -8.82 8.29 3.66
C PRO A 137 -7.47 7.57 3.62
N GLU A 138 -7.43 6.27 3.33
CA GLU A 138 -6.18 5.50 3.29
C GLU A 138 -5.23 5.98 2.18
N VAL A 139 -5.75 6.44 1.04
CA VAL A 139 -4.92 7.03 -0.02
C VAL A 139 -4.16 8.26 0.49
N LEU A 140 -4.84 9.13 1.26
CA LEU A 140 -4.18 10.27 1.89
C LEU A 140 -3.26 9.85 3.04
N ARG A 141 -3.64 8.88 3.87
CA ARG A 141 -2.79 8.36 4.95
C ARG A 141 -1.48 7.82 4.40
N HIS A 142 -1.52 7.07 3.30
CA HIS A 142 -0.33 6.59 2.60
C HIS A 142 0.57 7.74 2.09
N GLN A 143 -0.02 8.77 1.48
CA GLN A 143 0.71 9.95 1.02
C GLN A 143 1.33 10.74 2.17
N ILE A 144 0.57 10.97 3.25
CA ILE A 144 1.03 11.65 4.46
C ILE A 144 2.19 10.88 5.09
N PHE A 145 2.06 9.56 5.25
CA PHE A 145 3.11 8.71 5.79
C PHE A 145 4.39 8.80 4.95
N ARG A 146 4.26 8.65 3.62
CA ARG A 146 5.39 8.80 2.70
C ARG A 146 6.07 10.16 2.85
N GLN A 147 5.29 11.24 2.84
CA GLN A 147 5.83 12.60 2.93
C GLN A 147 6.51 12.84 4.29
N ARG A 148 5.91 12.34 5.38
CA ARG A 148 6.50 12.41 6.72
C ARG A 148 7.88 11.78 6.78
N LEU A 149 8.05 10.59 6.19
CA LEU A 149 9.35 9.92 6.18
C LEU A 149 10.40 10.67 5.35
N LEU A 150 9.99 11.41 4.32
CA LEU A 150 10.90 12.24 3.53
C LEU A 150 11.34 13.50 4.28
N ASP A 151 10.43 14.10 5.05
CA ASP A 151 10.65 15.39 5.70
C ASP A 151 11.23 15.28 7.11
N CYS A 152 11.12 14.11 7.76
CA CYS A 152 11.57 13.90 9.13
C CYS A 152 12.54 12.70 9.25
N PRO A 153 13.86 12.97 9.31
CA PRO A 153 14.88 11.94 9.48
C PRO A 153 14.70 11.08 10.74
N GLU A 154 14.14 11.65 11.81
CA GLU A 154 13.88 10.93 13.06
C GLU A 154 12.81 9.84 12.89
N ASP A 155 11.69 10.17 12.24
CA ASP A 155 10.63 9.19 11.96
C ASP A 155 11.07 8.19 10.88
N MET A 156 11.93 8.59 9.94
CA MET A 156 12.60 7.65 9.02
C MET A 156 13.45 6.63 9.78
N ALA A 157 14.28 7.07 10.72
CA ALA A 157 15.12 6.19 11.54
C ALA A 157 14.26 5.26 12.42
N LEU A 158 13.16 5.77 12.97
CA LEU A 158 12.19 4.98 13.73
C LEU A 158 11.57 3.87 12.87
N TYR A 159 11.15 4.19 11.65
CA TYR A 159 10.57 3.22 10.73
C TYR A 159 11.57 2.14 10.28
N LEU A 160 12.81 2.54 9.98
CA LEU A 160 13.90 1.62 9.66
C LEU A 160 14.14 0.59 10.77
N LYS A 161 14.26 1.07 12.02
CA LYS A 161 14.45 0.22 13.19
C LYS A 161 13.30 -0.77 13.38
N ALA A 162 12.06 -0.33 13.20
CA ALA A 162 10.90 -1.22 13.30
C ALA A 162 10.91 -2.31 12.22
N LYS A 163 11.32 -1.98 10.99
CA LYS A 163 11.45 -2.96 9.90
C LYS A 163 12.55 -3.99 10.15
N GLU A 164 13.69 -3.55 10.68
CA GLU A 164 14.80 -4.45 11.04
C GLU A 164 14.38 -5.41 12.15
N LEU A 165 13.71 -4.90 13.19
CA LEU A 165 13.23 -5.70 14.30
C LEU A 165 12.18 -6.72 13.84
N ALA A 166 11.19 -6.29 13.05
CA ALA A 166 10.19 -7.18 12.47
C ALA A 166 10.82 -8.26 11.59
N ALA A 167 11.83 -7.91 10.78
CA ALA A 167 12.53 -8.88 9.95
C ALA A 167 13.35 -9.88 10.79
N SER A 168 13.98 -9.44 11.89
CA SER A 168 14.69 -10.34 12.81
C SER A 168 13.74 -11.32 13.48
N GLN A 169 12.61 -10.84 14.01
CA GLN A 169 11.64 -11.68 14.69
C GLN A 169 11.07 -12.77 13.78
N ILE A 170 10.71 -12.42 12.53
CA ILE A 170 10.22 -13.40 11.54
C ILE A 170 11.30 -14.44 11.18
N ARG A 171 12.59 -14.04 11.09
CA ARG A 171 13.69 -15.00 10.84
C ARG A 171 13.92 -15.94 12.02
N GLU A 172 13.84 -15.43 13.24
CA GLU A 172 14.13 -16.18 14.46
C GLU A 172 13.00 -17.12 14.89
N HIS A 173 11.75 -16.66 14.80
CA HIS A 173 10.58 -17.36 15.33
C HIS A 173 9.69 -17.96 14.25
N GLY A 174 10.05 -17.76 12.98
CA GLY A 174 9.15 -18.00 11.85
C GLY A 174 8.02 -16.97 11.81
N GLY A 175 7.24 -17.01 10.75
CA GLY A 175 6.04 -16.22 10.63
C GLY A 175 5.71 -15.83 9.20
N ASP A 176 4.53 -15.25 9.02
CA ASP A 176 4.03 -14.83 7.72
C ASP A 176 4.08 -13.31 7.53
N MET A 177 3.60 -12.88 6.36
CA MET A 177 3.52 -11.47 6.00
C MET A 177 2.57 -10.66 6.88
N ALA A 178 1.51 -11.26 7.41
CA ALA A 178 0.58 -10.58 8.28
C ALA A 178 1.26 -10.25 9.62
N GLN A 179 2.00 -11.22 10.19
CA GLN A 179 2.78 -11.02 11.41
C GLN A 179 3.88 -9.96 11.20
N TYR A 180 4.60 -10.01 10.08
CA TYR A 180 5.60 -8.97 9.75
C TYR A 180 4.98 -7.55 9.72
N ASN A 181 3.76 -7.42 9.19
CA ASN A 181 3.07 -6.13 9.13
C ASN A 181 2.58 -5.67 10.50
N LEU A 182 2.01 -6.58 11.29
CA LEU A 182 1.54 -6.33 12.66
C LEU A 182 2.66 -5.78 13.55
N LEU A 183 3.86 -6.35 13.46
CA LEU A 183 5.03 -5.93 14.25
C LEU A 183 5.47 -4.48 13.99
N LYS A 184 5.07 -3.88 12.86
CA LYS A 184 5.38 -2.48 12.53
C LYS A 184 4.21 -1.54 12.77
N GLU A 185 3.02 -2.08 13.06
CA GLU A 185 1.78 -1.31 13.05
C GLU A 185 1.81 -0.16 14.05
N ASP A 186 2.21 -0.42 15.30
CA ASP A 186 2.32 0.61 16.33
C ASP A 186 3.29 1.73 15.94
N THR A 187 4.41 1.39 15.30
CA THR A 187 5.37 2.38 14.80
C THR A 187 4.77 3.20 13.65
N ILE A 188 4.05 2.56 12.72
CA ILE A 188 3.37 3.28 11.63
C ILE A 188 2.33 4.25 12.19
N ARG A 189 1.52 3.80 13.16
CA ARG A 189 0.53 4.64 13.85
C ARG A 189 1.19 5.80 14.58
N GLN A 190 2.31 5.57 15.26
CA GLN A 190 3.07 6.63 15.92
C GLN A 190 3.55 7.70 14.93
N ILE A 191 4.14 7.29 13.81
CA ILE A 191 4.64 8.20 12.78
C ILE A 191 3.49 8.99 12.13
N LEU A 192 2.35 8.33 11.85
CA LEU A 192 1.16 9.00 11.36
C LEU A 192 0.64 10.03 12.37
N ARG A 193 0.59 9.69 13.66
CA ARG A 193 0.20 10.64 14.71
C ARG A 193 1.14 11.83 14.80
N ASN A 194 2.46 11.64 14.65
CA ASN A 194 3.42 12.74 14.57
C ASN A 194 3.12 13.63 13.37
N ALA A 195 2.88 13.04 12.19
CA ALA A 195 2.52 13.80 10.99
C ALA A 195 1.20 14.57 11.16
N PHE A 196 0.19 13.96 11.79
CA PHE A 196 -1.10 14.59 12.04
C PHE A 196 -0.99 15.78 12.99
N LYS A 197 -0.10 15.74 13.99
CA LYS A 197 0.19 16.90 14.84
C LYS A 197 0.79 18.06 14.05
N ASP A 198 1.78 17.77 13.22
CA ASP A 198 2.45 18.79 12.40
C ASP A 198 1.50 19.39 11.34
N LEU A 199 0.55 18.60 10.85
CA LEU A 199 -0.53 19.05 9.96
C LEU A 199 -1.68 19.78 10.70
N GLY A 200 -1.66 19.83 12.04
CA GLY A 200 -2.71 20.44 12.86
C GLY A 200 -4.04 19.67 12.89
N TYR A 201 -4.03 18.38 12.55
CA TYR A 201 -5.23 17.52 12.58
C TYR A 201 -5.59 17.09 14.01
N ILE A 202 -4.58 17.01 14.88
CA ILE A 202 -4.71 16.68 16.30
C ILE A 202 -3.77 17.56 17.13
N ALA A 203 -4.07 17.70 18.42
CA ALA A 203 -3.25 18.44 19.39
C ALA A 203 -1.99 17.68 19.83
#